data_AF-A0A4Q3JIM4-F1
#
_entry.id   AF-A0A4Q3JIM4-F1
#
_cell.length_a   1.000
_cell.length_b   1.000
_cell.length_c   1.000
_cell.angle_alpha   90.00
_cell.angle_beta   90.00
_cell.angle_gamma   90.00
#
_symmetry.space_group_name_H-M   'P 1'
#
loop_
_entity.id
_entity.type
_entity.pdbx_description
1 polymer ?
#
loop_
_entity_poly.entity_id
_entity_poly.type
_entity_poly.pdbx_seq_one_letter_code
_entity_poly.pdbx_strand_id
1 'polypeptide(L)'
;ALAVAPDDRSLLVTSGWGQALSVLDADDGMRVSFQVPLAREPRAVTVSEDGSVAYVAHVVGSRLSAIDLRAPEHPVRTIDVSGRDAGFARRRRLPFQQAKASALPGGQAGGRLGCQGYALARSVEPSGRIFVPQVLVDPGNSEQPSGGYGDGQTAAEVASVGVIDETNGAVLPASLQLTPGDTQMNGQPGRECLLPRAAAVNSSTHSLFVACLGADAVIEYDAAAANPRSAEKRRWSLPAGPTGVAVDQLGQRLAVWSQFDQSLSIVQLSGDSGRPVTLALSRKARSATEGDLALGRKLFHATGNMGIAQDGRSCASCHPDGRDDSLTWSTPDGPRNTPMLAGRLQQTGPFGWNGTSDSVSDHLQQTFQRLRGQGLQPHEVAALDAFVHGMRTPAARVPMTGSASAQRVARGKEVFESAEAGCASCHTGGGSVDGTKHDVTSQARADRETTFDTPTLRFVSGTAPYFHDGRYETLRDMLQGHDGKMGHTGHLAASDLDALEAYLRTL
;
A
#
# COMPACT_ATOMS: atom_id res chain seq x y z
N ALA A 1 -12.08 -3.71 -5.08
CA ALA A 1 -12.39 -3.76 -6.52
C ALA A 1 -13.41 -4.85 -6.78
N LEU A 2 -13.90 -4.93 -8.02
CA LEU A 2 -14.75 -6.02 -8.48
C LEU A 2 -14.25 -6.56 -9.82
N ALA A 3 -14.54 -7.82 -10.10
CA ALA A 3 -14.38 -8.45 -11.40
C ALA A 3 -15.53 -9.42 -11.63
N VAL A 4 -15.95 -9.56 -12.89
CA VAL A 4 -16.94 -10.55 -13.30
C VAL A 4 -16.17 -11.75 -13.86
N ALA A 5 -16.55 -12.96 -13.47
CA ALA A 5 -15.99 -14.17 -14.05
C ALA A 5 -16.45 -14.32 -15.51
N PRO A 6 -15.71 -15.04 -16.39
CA PRO A 6 -16.08 -15.22 -17.79
C PRO A 6 -17.45 -15.87 -18.05
N ASP A 7 -18.06 -16.47 -17.03
CA ASP A 7 -19.39 -17.07 -17.08
C ASP A 7 -20.54 -16.07 -16.86
N ASP A 8 -20.23 -14.80 -16.57
CA ASP A 8 -21.16 -13.72 -16.20
C ASP A 8 -22.07 -14.02 -14.99
N ARG A 9 -21.80 -15.10 -14.25
CA ARG A 9 -22.59 -15.53 -13.08
C ARG A 9 -21.94 -15.17 -11.76
N SER A 10 -20.61 -15.12 -11.73
CA SER A 10 -19.89 -14.85 -10.50
C SER A 10 -19.33 -13.43 -10.48
N LEU A 11 -19.73 -12.63 -9.48
CA LEU A 11 -19.14 -11.33 -9.18
C LEU A 11 -18.15 -11.47 -8.01
N LEU A 12 -16.89 -11.18 -8.27
CA LEU A 12 -15.81 -11.24 -7.30
C LEU A 12 -15.58 -9.86 -6.70
N VAL A 13 -15.54 -9.73 -5.38
CA VAL A 13 -15.38 -8.46 -4.67
C VAL A 13 -14.28 -8.56 -3.61
N THR A 14 -13.27 -7.70 -3.71
CA THR A 14 -12.19 -7.62 -2.71
C THR A 14 -12.53 -6.66 -1.58
N SER A 15 -12.24 -7.07 -0.34
CA SER A 15 -12.35 -6.25 0.87
C SER A 15 -10.97 -5.96 1.45
N GLY A 16 -10.46 -4.74 1.21
CA GLY A 16 -9.12 -4.33 1.64
C GLY A 16 -8.88 -4.47 3.15
N TRP A 17 -9.76 -3.88 3.96
CA TRP A 17 -9.69 -3.92 5.42
C TRP A 17 -10.18 -5.26 6.02
N GLY A 18 -11.15 -5.89 5.35
CA GLY A 18 -11.67 -7.21 5.74
C GLY A 18 -10.74 -8.37 5.39
N GLN A 19 -9.70 -8.13 4.58
CA GLN A 19 -8.70 -9.13 4.18
C GLN A 19 -9.35 -10.35 3.54
N ALA A 20 -10.23 -10.13 2.56
CA ALA A 20 -10.99 -11.22 1.95
C ALA A 20 -11.35 -10.95 0.49
N LEU A 21 -11.61 -12.03 -0.23
CA LEU A 21 -12.31 -12.07 -1.50
C LEU A 21 -13.67 -12.73 -1.28
N SER A 22 -14.76 -12.02 -1.57
CA SER A 22 -16.11 -12.58 -1.58
C SER A 22 -16.53 -12.86 -3.02
N VAL A 23 -17.14 -14.01 -3.26
CA VAL A 23 -17.76 -14.35 -4.55
C VAL A 23 -19.26 -14.33 -4.39
N LEU A 24 -19.94 -13.55 -5.21
CA LEU A 24 -21.37 -13.32 -5.19
C LEU A 24 -22.00 -13.95 -6.44
N ASP A 25 -23.14 -14.59 -6.26
CA ASP A 25 -23.91 -15.20 -7.35
C ASP A 25 -24.88 -14.17 -7.95
N ALA A 26 -24.69 -13.82 -9.22
CA ALA A 26 -25.53 -12.87 -9.93
C ALA A 26 -26.94 -13.42 -10.22
N ASP A 27 -27.10 -14.74 -10.35
CA ASP A 27 -28.38 -15.40 -10.58
C ASP A 27 -29.18 -15.55 -9.27
N ASP A 28 -28.52 -15.61 -8.12
CA ASP A 28 -29.12 -15.67 -6.77
C ASP A 28 -29.09 -14.31 -6.03
N GLY A 29 -29.43 -13.23 -6.74
CA GLY A 29 -29.64 -11.91 -6.13
C GLY A 29 -28.41 -11.32 -5.44
N MET A 30 -27.20 -11.61 -5.94
CA MET A 30 -25.91 -11.19 -5.38
C MET A 30 -25.66 -11.71 -3.96
N ARG A 31 -26.16 -12.91 -3.64
CA ARG A 31 -25.83 -13.57 -2.37
C ARG A 31 -24.38 -14.05 -2.38
N VAL A 32 -23.72 -13.97 -1.22
CA VAL A 32 -22.34 -14.46 -1.07
C VAL A 32 -22.34 -15.99 -1.14
N SER A 33 -21.76 -16.54 -2.20
CA SER A 33 -21.61 -17.98 -2.41
C SER A 33 -20.53 -18.56 -1.49
N PHE A 34 -19.36 -17.90 -1.47
CA PHE A 34 -18.26 -18.22 -0.57
C PHE A 34 -17.34 -17.02 -0.37
N GLN A 35 -16.48 -17.12 0.64
CA GLN A 35 -15.48 -16.11 0.95
C GLN A 35 -14.13 -16.78 1.21
N VAL A 36 -13.07 -16.19 0.67
CA VAL A 36 -11.70 -16.65 0.83
C VAL A 36 -10.93 -15.61 1.65
N PRO A 37 -10.38 -15.97 2.83
CA PRO A 37 -9.47 -15.11 3.58
C PRO A 37 -8.20 -14.85 2.78
N LEU A 38 -7.74 -13.61 2.79
CA LEU A 38 -6.55 -13.16 2.07
C LEU A 38 -5.59 -12.41 3.02
N ALA A 39 -4.38 -12.14 2.54
CA ALA A 39 -3.47 -11.22 3.21
C ALA A 39 -3.98 -9.76 3.18
N ARG A 40 -3.33 -8.85 3.93
CA ARG A 40 -3.70 -7.42 4.01
C ARG A 40 -3.79 -6.74 2.64
N GLU A 41 -4.69 -5.76 2.56
CA GLU A 41 -4.89 -4.88 1.40
C GLU A 41 -5.17 -5.53 0.03
N PRO A 42 -6.07 -6.52 -0.11
CA PRO A 42 -6.50 -6.97 -1.43
C PRO A 42 -7.30 -5.85 -2.12
N ARG A 43 -6.77 -5.25 -3.20
CA ARG A 43 -7.35 -4.03 -3.80
C ARG A 43 -7.77 -4.18 -5.25
N ALA A 44 -7.13 -5.04 -6.05
CA ALA A 44 -7.56 -5.37 -7.40
C ALA A 44 -7.87 -6.85 -7.53
N VAL A 45 -8.78 -7.20 -8.44
CA VAL A 45 -9.08 -8.59 -8.80
C VAL A 45 -9.29 -8.70 -10.30
N THR A 46 -8.83 -9.79 -10.89
CA THR A 46 -9.19 -10.23 -12.24
C THR A 46 -9.33 -11.75 -12.24
N VAL A 47 -9.97 -12.30 -13.26
CA VAL A 47 -10.20 -13.75 -13.40
C VAL A 47 -9.50 -14.23 -14.66
N SER A 48 -8.90 -15.43 -14.59
CA SER A 48 -8.28 -16.08 -15.74
C SER A 48 -9.27 -16.28 -16.87
N GLU A 49 -8.75 -16.41 -18.09
CA GLU A 49 -9.57 -16.61 -19.29
C GLU A 49 -10.59 -17.75 -19.17
N ASP A 50 -10.16 -18.86 -18.57
CA ASP A 50 -10.97 -20.06 -18.41
C ASP A 50 -11.85 -20.03 -17.16
N GLY A 51 -11.84 -18.93 -16.40
CA GLY A 51 -12.62 -18.78 -15.16
C GLY A 51 -12.11 -19.61 -13.98
N SER A 52 -10.95 -20.25 -14.07
CA SER A 52 -10.44 -21.16 -13.03
C SER A 52 -9.74 -20.48 -11.88
N VAL A 53 -9.08 -19.33 -12.12
CA VAL A 53 -8.23 -18.67 -11.12
C VAL A 53 -8.62 -17.21 -10.99
N ALA A 54 -8.87 -16.77 -9.76
CA ALA A 54 -8.89 -15.34 -9.44
C ALA A 54 -7.49 -14.87 -9.05
N TYR A 55 -7.04 -13.78 -9.65
CA TYR A 55 -5.80 -13.10 -9.27
C TYR A 55 -6.14 -11.82 -8.52
N VAL A 56 -5.57 -11.66 -7.33
CA VAL A 56 -5.83 -10.52 -6.44
C VAL A 56 -4.52 -9.81 -6.11
N ALA A 57 -4.44 -8.53 -6.47
CA ALA A 57 -3.28 -7.69 -6.14
C ALA A 57 -3.43 -7.07 -4.76
N HIS A 58 -2.30 -6.98 -4.06
CA HIS A 58 -2.20 -6.39 -2.74
C HIS A 58 -1.42 -5.08 -2.80
N VAL A 59 -1.84 -4.10 -2.01
CA VAL A 59 -1.11 -2.82 -1.92
C VAL A 59 0.22 -2.99 -1.20
N VAL A 60 0.32 -3.98 -0.31
CA VAL A 60 1.48 -4.20 0.55
C VAL A 60 1.96 -5.65 0.51
N GLY A 61 3.20 -5.88 0.94
CA GLY A 61 3.72 -7.23 1.17
C GLY A 61 4.20 -7.99 -0.06
N SER A 62 4.51 -7.28 -1.17
CA SER A 62 5.16 -7.82 -2.38
C SER A 62 4.49 -9.05 -2.98
N ARG A 63 3.15 -9.06 -2.99
CA ARG A 63 2.40 -10.27 -3.34
C ARG A 63 1.21 -10.05 -4.26
N LEU A 64 0.93 -11.11 -5.03
CA LEU A 64 -0.32 -11.37 -5.72
C LEU A 64 -0.88 -12.71 -5.20
N SER A 65 -2.18 -12.78 -4.93
CA SER A 65 -2.84 -14.04 -4.55
C SER A 65 -3.50 -14.66 -5.78
N ALA A 66 -3.20 -15.92 -6.07
CA ALA A 66 -3.89 -16.73 -7.07
C ALA A 66 -4.79 -17.73 -6.33
N ILE A 67 -6.11 -17.62 -6.52
CA ILE A 67 -7.12 -18.43 -5.85
C ILE A 67 -7.75 -19.37 -6.89
N ASP A 68 -7.70 -20.69 -6.64
CA ASP A 68 -8.42 -21.66 -7.45
C ASP A 68 -9.93 -21.59 -7.14
N LEU A 69 -10.71 -21.20 -8.13
CA LEU A 69 -12.16 -21.03 -8.01
C LEU A 69 -12.94 -22.34 -8.18
N ARG A 70 -12.31 -23.42 -8.67
CA ARG A 70 -12.93 -24.71 -8.94
C ARG A 70 -12.74 -25.70 -7.79
N ALA A 71 -11.64 -25.60 -7.05
CA ALA A 71 -11.37 -26.43 -5.90
C ALA A 71 -12.31 -26.08 -4.71
N PRO A 72 -12.91 -27.05 -4.00
CA PRO A 72 -13.84 -26.79 -2.91
C PRO A 72 -13.28 -25.93 -1.76
N GLU A 73 -11.99 -26.08 -1.46
CA GLU A 73 -11.28 -25.36 -0.40
C GLU A 73 -10.68 -24.02 -0.87
N HIS A 74 -10.77 -23.72 -2.16
CA HIS A 74 -10.26 -22.50 -2.78
C HIS A 74 -8.82 -22.13 -2.34
N PRO A 75 -7.84 -23.02 -2.55
CA PRO A 75 -6.49 -22.81 -2.06
C PRO A 75 -5.89 -21.52 -2.65
N VAL A 76 -5.22 -20.76 -1.78
CA VAL A 76 -4.58 -19.49 -2.13
C VAL A 76 -3.09 -19.72 -2.30
N ARG A 77 -2.58 -19.51 -3.52
CA ARG A 77 -1.15 -19.50 -3.82
C ARG A 77 -0.64 -18.07 -3.87
N THR A 78 0.42 -17.79 -3.12
CA THR A 78 1.11 -16.50 -3.17
C THR A 78 2.10 -16.47 -4.34
N ILE A 79 2.07 -15.39 -5.11
CA ILE A 79 3.02 -15.06 -6.18
C ILE A 79 3.81 -13.85 -5.71
N ASP A 80 5.14 -13.99 -5.63
CA ASP A 80 6.06 -12.91 -5.29
C ASP A 80 6.21 -11.96 -6.48
N VAL A 81 5.92 -10.67 -6.26
CA VAL A 81 6.05 -9.60 -7.25
C VAL A 81 7.15 -8.61 -6.91
N SER A 82 8.13 -9.03 -6.09
CA SER A 82 9.37 -8.30 -5.84
C SER A 82 10.25 -8.19 -7.08
N GLY A 83 10.96 -7.06 -7.18
CA GLY A 83 11.84 -6.73 -8.29
C GLY A 83 13.31 -6.84 -7.92
N ARG A 84 14.18 -6.69 -8.93
CA ARG A 84 15.64 -6.72 -8.74
C ARG A 84 16.36 -5.73 -9.63
N ASP A 85 17.40 -5.12 -9.09
CA ASP A 85 18.31 -4.25 -9.83
C ASP A 85 19.34 -5.09 -10.61
N ALA A 86 19.46 -4.82 -11.91
CA ALA A 86 20.41 -5.50 -12.78
C ALA A 86 21.85 -5.18 -12.36
N GLY A 87 22.67 -6.22 -12.22
CA GLY A 87 24.10 -6.11 -11.92
C GLY A 87 24.51 -6.52 -10.50
N PHE A 88 23.59 -6.60 -9.54
CA PHE A 88 23.91 -7.07 -8.18
C PHE A 88 24.24 -8.58 -8.12
N ALA A 89 23.69 -9.38 -9.05
CA ALA A 89 23.90 -10.83 -9.13
C ALA A 89 25.37 -11.26 -9.37
N ARG A 90 26.28 -10.35 -9.76
CA ARG A 90 27.68 -10.69 -10.07
C ARG A 90 28.67 -10.52 -8.92
N ARG A 91 28.30 -9.91 -7.79
CA ARG A 91 29.29 -9.54 -6.74
C ARG A 91 29.39 -10.44 -5.52
N ARG A 92 28.50 -11.41 -5.29
CA ARG A 92 28.65 -12.36 -4.16
C ARG A 92 28.08 -13.74 -4.47
N ARG A 93 28.94 -14.66 -4.94
CA ARG A 93 28.79 -16.09 -4.60
C ARG A 93 29.43 -16.30 -3.23
N LEU A 94 28.62 -16.33 -2.17
CA LEU A 94 29.03 -16.95 -0.91
C LEU A 94 28.43 -18.36 -0.86
N PRO A 95 29.16 -19.34 -0.29
CA PRO A 95 28.75 -20.74 -0.30
C PRO A 95 27.49 -20.96 0.56
N PHE A 96 26.65 -21.88 0.09
CA PHE A 96 25.44 -22.36 0.75
C PHE A 96 25.71 -22.78 2.20
N GLN A 97 25.20 -22.02 3.16
CA GLN A 97 24.85 -22.52 4.49
C GLN A 97 23.43 -22.08 4.83
N GLN A 98 22.67 -23.03 5.37
CA GLN A 98 21.26 -22.95 5.71
C GLN A 98 20.93 -21.70 6.53
N ALA A 99 20.36 -20.69 5.88
CA ALA A 99 19.63 -19.63 6.57
C ALA A 99 18.22 -20.16 6.85
N LYS A 100 17.91 -20.39 8.13
CA LYS A 100 16.54 -20.55 8.60
C LYS A 100 15.74 -19.32 8.15
N ALA A 101 14.54 -19.55 7.64
CA ALA A 101 13.58 -18.52 7.31
C ALA A 101 13.22 -17.72 8.58
N SER A 102 13.93 -16.61 8.81
CA SER A 102 13.45 -15.51 9.63
C SER A 102 13.18 -14.37 8.67
N ALA A 103 11.91 -14.10 8.43
CA ALA A 103 11.40 -13.00 7.62
C ALA A 103 11.61 -11.68 8.38
N LEU A 104 12.84 -11.18 8.38
CA LEU A 104 13.08 -9.76 8.58
C LEU A 104 13.01 -9.11 7.20
N PRO A 105 12.11 -8.12 6.96
CA PRO A 105 12.00 -7.43 5.68
C PRO A 105 13.13 -6.40 5.56
N GLY A 106 14.37 -6.87 5.48
CA GLY A 106 15.53 -6.10 5.02
C GLY A 106 15.94 -6.66 3.67
N GLY A 107 15.79 -5.86 2.60
CA GLY A 107 16.07 -6.27 1.24
C GLY A 107 17.43 -6.98 1.13
N GLN A 108 17.44 -8.19 0.58
CA GLN A 108 18.69 -8.77 0.08
C GLN A 108 19.31 -7.76 -0.90
N ALA A 109 20.62 -7.55 -0.82
CA ALA A 109 21.30 -6.55 -1.64
C ALA A 109 20.90 -6.63 -3.13
N GLY A 110 20.24 -5.59 -3.64
CA GLY A 110 19.73 -5.49 -5.01
C GLY A 110 18.29 -6.00 -5.24
N GLY A 111 17.56 -6.40 -4.20
CA GLY A 111 16.14 -6.74 -4.26
C GLY A 111 15.25 -5.55 -3.86
N ARG A 112 14.11 -5.41 -4.53
CA ARG A 112 13.10 -4.37 -4.27
C ARG A 112 11.75 -4.97 -3.95
N LEU A 113 11.05 -4.40 -2.97
CA LEU A 113 9.74 -4.86 -2.52
C LEU A 113 8.63 -4.29 -3.42
N GLY A 114 7.62 -5.09 -3.76
CA GLY A 114 6.43 -4.64 -4.47
C GLY A 114 5.40 -4.00 -3.55
N CYS A 115 4.89 -2.82 -3.92
CA CYS A 115 3.81 -2.07 -3.27
C CYS A 115 2.85 -1.47 -4.32
N GLN A 116 1.79 -0.81 -3.85
CA GLN A 116 0.85 -0.05 -4.71
C GLN A 116 0.06 -0.90 -5.72
N GLY A 117 -0.16 -2.20 -5.44
CA GLY A 117 -0.96 -3.12 -6.27
C GLY A 117 -2.46 -2.80 -6.27
N TYR A 118 -2.85 -1.68 -6.88
CA TYR A 118 -4.23 -1.20 -7.00
C TYR A 118 -4.92 -1.58 -8.30
N ALA A 119 -4.17 -2.09 -9.28
CA ALA A 119 -4.69 -2.39 -10.61
C ALA A 119 -4.23 -3.76 -11.09
N LEU A 120 -5.12 -4.43 -11.82
CA LEU A 120 -4.83 -5.60 -12.63
C LEU A 120 -5.52 -5.41 -13.97
N ALA A 121 -4.88 -5.87 -15.04
CA ALA A 121 -5.53 -5.96 -16.34
C ALA A 121 -5.13 -7.26 -17.03
N ARG A 122 -6.13 -8.08 -17.38
CA ARG A 122 -5.92 -9.26 -18.19
C ARG A 122 -5.83 -8.87 -19.67
N SER A 123 -4.85 -9.42 -20.36
CA SER A 123 -4.70 -9.33 -21.80
C SER A 123 -5.60 -10.32 -22.50
N VAL A 124 -6.27 -9.89 -23.57
CA VAL A 124 -6.96 -10.81 -24.49
C VAL A 124 -6.06 -11.16 -25.66
N GLU A 125 -5.33 -10.17 -26.20
CA GLU A 125 -4.25 -10.41 -27.17
C GLU A 125 -3.01 -9.53 -26.90
N PRO A 126 -1.80 -10.14 -26.73
CA PRO A 126 -1.56 -11.58 -26.66
C PRO A 126 -2.23 -12.20 -25.43
N SER A 127 -2.94 -13.32 -25.61
CA SER A 127 -3.62 -14.04 -24.52
C SER A 127 -2.63 -14.59 -23.47
N GLY A 128 -3.16 -14.96 -22.31
CA GLY A 128 -2.39 -15.58 -21.23
C GLY A 128 -1.47 -14.64 -20.45
N ARG A 129 -1.72 -13.31 -20.49
CA ARG A 129 -0.95 -12.33 -19.73
C ARG A 129 -1.85 -11.55 -18.78
N ILE A 130 -1.45 -11.43 -17.52
CA ILE A 130 -2.05 -10.49 -16.56
C ILE A 130 -1.01 -9.45 -16.17
N PHE A 131 -1.35 -8.18 -16.38
CA PHE A 131 -0.51 -7.05 -16.01
C PHE A 131 -0.78 -6.62 -14.58
N VAL A 132 0.30 -6.36 -13.84
CA VAL A 132 0.30 -5.94 -12.44
C VAL A 132 1.05 -4.60 -12.33
N PRO A 133 0.43 -3.47 -12.69
CA PRO A 133 1.01 -2.16 -12.42
C PRO A 133 1.20 -1.96 -10.91
N GLN A 134 2.43 -1.65 -10.51
CA GLN A 134 2.86 -1.56 -9.12
C GLN A 134 4.06 -0.62 -8.98
N VAL A 135 4.60 -0.51 -7.77
CA VAL A 135 5.87 0.17 -7.49
C VAL A 135 6.84 -0.79 -6.83
N LEU A 136 8.10 -0.71 -7.26
CA LEU A 136 9.21 -1.43 -6.67
C LEU A 136 9.98 -0.47 -5.74
N VAL A 137 10.12 -0.88 -4.48
CA VAL A 137 10.61 -0.05 -3.38
C VAL A 137 11.90 -0.61 -2.81
N ASP A 138 12.91 0.26 -2.66
CA ASP A 138 14.09 0.01 -1.84
C ASP A 138 14.00 0.86 -0.56
N PRO A 139 13.64 0.27 0.59
CA PRO A 139 13.56 0.99 1.85
C PRO A 139 14.94 1.33 2.45
N GLY A 140 16.04 0.85 1.86
CA GLY A 140 17.39 0.95 2.39
C GLY A 140 17.72 -0.14 3.41
N ASN A 141 18.89 0.00 4.05
CA ASN A 141 19.40 -0.98 5.00
C ASN A 141 19.05 -0.57 6.44
N SER A 142 18.14 -1.29 7.10
CA SER A 142 17.70 -1.01 8.48
C SER A 142 18.82 -1.05 9.53
N GLU A 143 19.95 -1.70 9.22
CA GLU A 143 21.11 -1.81 10.11
C GLU A 143 22.05 -0.61 10.03
N GLN A 144 21.77 0.37 9.16
CA GLN A 144 22.61 1.56 8.98
C GLN A 144 21.73 2.81 8.87
N PRO A 145 22.14 3.94 9.49
CA PRO A 145 21.46 5.20 9.24
C PRO A 145 21.69 5.68 7.80
N SER A 146 20.70 6.34 7.23
CA SER A 146 20.76 6.93 5.89
C SER A 146 20.60 8.45 5.93
N GLY A 147 20.87 9.14 4.82
CA GLY A 147 20.69 10.59 4.72
C GLY A 147 19.24 11.07 4.53
N GLY A 148 18.26 10.16 4.54
CA GLY A 148 16.85 10.39 4.23
C GLY A 148 16.11 9.05 4.18
N TYR A 149 14.88 9.00 3.65
CA TYR A 149 14.16 7.73 3.51
C TYR A 149 14.69 6.91 2.32
N GLY A 150 15.27 5.74 2.59
CA GLY A 150 15.89 4.85 1.59
C GLY A 150 17.42 4.77 1.74
N ASP A 151 18.10 4.19 0.74
CA ASP A 151 19.57 4.06 0.73
C ASP A 151 20.32 5.38 0.40
N GLY A 152 19.61 6.34 -0.21
CA GLY A 152 20.14 7.63 -0.67
C GLY A 152 21.10 7.55 -1.87
N GLN A 153 21.24 6.39 -2.50
CA GLN A 153 22.10 6.14 -3.66
C GLN A 153 21.28 5.90 -4.94
N THR A 154 20.14 5.24 -4.80
CA THR A 154 19.23 4.96 -5.90
C THR A 154 17.84 5.56 -5.64
N ALA A 155 17.02 5.66 -6.67
CA ALA A 155 15.61 6.04 -6.48
C ALA A 155 14.96 5.03 -5.52
N ALA A 156 14.36 5.53 -4.44
CA ALA A 156 13.69 4.69 -3.45
C ALA A 156 12.51 3.93 -4.05
N GLU A 157 11.77 4.56 -4.96
CA GLU A 157 10.62 3.99 -5.64
C GLU A 157 10.77 4.08 -7.15
N VAL A 158 10.42 3.00 -7.85
CA VAL A 158 10.41 2.92 -9.31
C VAL A 158 9.09 2.28 -9.75
N ALA A 159 8.39 2.89 -10.71
CA ALA A 159 7.17 2.28 -11.25
C ALA A 159 7.51 0.98 -12.00
N SER A 160 6.61 0.01 -11.94
CA SER A 160 6.78 -1.29 -12.60
C SER A 160 5.44 -1.80 -13.12
N VAL A 161 5.51 -2.64 -14.16
CA VAL A 161 4.37 -3.42 -14.63
C VAL A 161 4.81 -4.87 -14.64
N GLY A 162 4.49 -5.59 -13.55
CA GLY A 162 4.69 -7.03 -13.49
C GLY A 162 3.80 -7.73 -14.51
N VAL A 163 4.25 -8.89 -15.00
CA VAL A 163 3.48 -9.70 -15.94
C VAL A 163 3.39 -11.11 -15.39
N ILE A 164 2.17 -11.62 -15.21
CA ILE A 164 1.91 -13.02 -14.92
C ILE A 164 1.60 -13.74 -16.23
N ASP A 165 2.24 -14.88 -16.46
CA ASP A 165 1.85 -15.85 -17.48
C ASP A 165 0.75 -16.74 -16.90
N GLU A 166 -0.47 -16.64 -17.43
CA GLU A 166 -1.62 -17.41 -16.94
C GLU A 166 -1.43 -18.92 -17.11
N THR A 167 -0.63 -19.35 -18.08
CA THR A 167 -0.44 -20.76 -18.43
C THR A 167 0.22 -21.55 -17.28
N ASN A 168 1.16 -20.92 -16.59
CA ASN A 168 1.89 -21.50 -15.46
C ASN A 168 1.65 -20.75 -14.14
N GLY A 169 0.92 -19.62 -14.19
CA GLY A 169 0.61 -18.78 -13.05
C GLY A 169 1.85 -18.18 -12.38
N ALA A 170 2.92 -17.94 -13.14
CA ALA A 170 4.18 -17.39 -12.64
C ALA A 170 4.48 -16.01 -13.25
N VAL A 171 5.29 -15.22 -12.54
CA VAL A 171 5.77 -13.93 -13.05
C VAL A 171 6.78 -14.15 -14.17
N LEU A 172 6.67 -13.39 -15.26
CA LEU A 172 7.71 -13.24 -16.26
C LEU A 172 8.88 -12.43 -15.68
N PRO A 173 10.07 -13.01 -15.43
CA PRO A 173 11.13 -12.34 -14.66
C PRO A 173 11.62 -11.03 -15.28
N ALA A 174 11.60 -10.93 -16.61
CA ALA A 174 12.01 -9.72 -17.33
C ALA A 174 11.14 -8.48 -16.98
N SER A 175 9.89 -8.70 -16.56
CA SER A 175 8.97 -7.60 -16.19
C SER A 175 9.30 -6.94 -14.86
N LEU A 176 10.07 -7.61 -14.00
CA LEU A 176 10.45 -7.13 -12.66
C LEU A 176 11.95 -6.83 -12.52
N GLN A 177 12.68 -6.83 -13.62
CA GLN A 177 14.10 -6.47 -13.64
C GLN A 177 14.26 -4.99 -13.99
N LEU A 178 14.98 -4.26 -13.14
CA LEU A 178 15.32 -2.85 -13.35
C LEU A 178 16.75 -2.71 -13.85
N THR A 179 16.99 -1.76 -14.75
CA THR A 179 18.33 -1.39 -15.22
C THR A 179 18.89 -0.23 -14.40
N PRO A 180 20.21 0.03 -14.41
CA PRO A 180 20.79 1.17 -13.70
C PRO A 180 20.24 2.53 -14.15
N GLY A 181 19.72 2.64 -15.39
CA GLY A 181 19.05 3.85 -15.87
C GLY A 181 17.68 4.08 -15.22
N ASP A 182 17.01 2.99 -14.84
CA ASP A 182 15.68 3.02 -14.23
C ASP A 182 15.70 3.52 -12.78
N THR A 183 16.84 3.37 -12.11
CA THR A 183 17.01 3.66 -10.68
C THR A 183 17.78 4.96 -10.42
N GLN A 184 18.01 5.78 -11.46
CA GLN A 184 18.72 7.05 -11.31
C GLN A 184 17.85 8.10 -10.61
N MET A 185 18.38 8.72 -9.55
CA MET A 185 17.69 9.82 -8.84
C MET A 185 17.52 11.10 -9.68
N ASN A 186 18.20 11.20 -10.82
CA ASN A 186 18.21 12.38 -11.68
C ASN A 186 17.15 12.31 -12.81
N GLY A 187 16.26 11.31 -12.76
CA GLY A 187 15.15 11.20 -13.70
C GLY A 187 14.26 12.45 -13.66
N GLN A 188 13.50 12.70 -14.74
CA GLN A 188 12.53 13.81 -14.81
C GLN A 188 11.45 13.63 -13.71
N PRO A 189 11.47 14.41 -12.61
CA PRO A 189 10.52 14.25 -11.52
C PRO A 189 9.09 14.42 -12.04
N GLY A 190 8.20 13.51 -11.65
CA GLY A 190 6.77 13.55 -12.06
C GLY A 190 6.41 12.81 -13.36
N ARG A 191 7.36 12.15 -14.04
CA ARG A 191 7.03 11.27 -15.19
C ARG A 191 6.63 9.86 -14.79
N GLU A 192 7.11 9.37 -13.64
CA GLU A 192 6.89 8.02 -13.16
C GLU A 192 5.45 7.80 -12.69
N CYS A 193 4.94 6.59 -12.92
CA CYS A 193 3.63 6.17 -12.43
C CYS A 193 3.75 5.59 -11.01
N LEU A 194 4.32 6.34 -10.06
CA LEU A 194 4.54 5.88 -8.67
C LEU A 194 3.23 5.65 -7.91
N LEU A 195 2.15 6.17 -8.46
CA LEU A 195 0.83 5.85 -8.02
C LEU A 195 0.11 5.27 -9.26
N PRO A 196 0.07 3.95 -9.51
CA PRO A 196 -0.84 3.32 -10.47
C PRO A 196 -2.19 2.95 -9.83
N ARG A 197 -3.33 3.30 -10.43
CA ARG A 197 -4.66 3.16 -9.78
C ARG A 197 -5.72 2.38 -10.56
N ALA A 198 -5.56 2.31 -11.88
CA ALA A 198 -6.39 1.46 -12.73
C ALA A 198 -5.62 1.07 -13.99
N ALA A 199 -6.02 -0.02 -14.62
CA ALA A 199 -5.45 -0.47 -15.88
C ALA A 199 -6.50 -1.06 -16.79
N ALA A 200 -6.33 -0.90 -18.10
CA ALA A 200 -7.17 -1.49 -19.13
C ALA A 200 -6.33 -1.85 -20.36
N VAL A 201 -6.74 -2.88 -21.09
CA VAL A 201 -6.06 -3.33 -22.30
C VAL A 201 -6.90 -3.01 -23.53
N ASN A 202 -6.25 -2.58 -24.60
CA ASN A 202 -6.80 -2.59 -25.95
C ASN A 202 -6.14 -3.71 -26.75
N SER A 203 -6.90 -4.77 -26.97
CA SER A 203 -6.42 -5.99 -27.64
C SER A 203 -6.13 -5.77 -29.12
N SER A 204 -6.80 -4.83 -29.78
CA SER A 204 -6.56 -4.56 -31.21
C SER A 204 -5.21 -3.92 -31.48
N THR A 205 -4.65 -3.19 -30.51
CA THR A 205 -3.40 -2.44 -30.65
C THR A 205 -2.27 -2.97 -29.76
N HIS A 206 -2.54 -4.08 -29.05
CA HIS A 206 -1.69 -4.62 -27.98
C HIS A 206 -1.23 -3.51 -27.03
N SER A 207 -2.16 -2.70 -26.54
CA SER A 207 -1.85 -1.57 -25.67
C SER A 207 -2.34 -1.81 -24.25
N LEU A 208 -1.51 -1.50 -23.26
CA LEU A 208 -1.88 -1.44 -21.85
C LEU A 208 -1.96 0.03 -21.43
N PHE A 209 -3.11 0.47 -20.95
CA PHE A 209 -3.31 1.80 -20.38
C PHE A 209 -3.24 1.71 -18.86
N VAL A 210 -2.43 2.57 -18.23
CA VAL A 210 -2.32 2.66 -16.76
C VAL A 210 -2.62 4.08 -16.32
N ALA A 211 -3.61 4.22 -15.44
CA ALA A 211 -4.00 5.49 -14.84
C ALA A 211 -3.08 5.81 -13.64
N CYS A 212 -2.37 6.94 -13.72
CA CYS A 212 -1.34 7.35 -12.78
C CYS A 212 -1.85 8.50 -11.90
N LEU A 213 -2.44 8.16 -10.76
CA LEU A 213 -3.17 9.11 -9.88
C LEU A 213 -2.35 10.36 -9.53
N GLY A 214 -1.09 10.18 -9.16
CA GLY A 214 -0.25 11.28 -8.66
C GLY A 214 0.42 12.11 -9.74
N ALA A 215 0.50 11.57 -10.96
CA ALA A 215 1.10 12.24 -12.11
C ALA A 215 0.03 12.89 -13.00
N ASP A 216 -1.24 12.79 -12.59
CA ASP A 216 -2.40 13.27 -13.34
C ASP A 216 -2.36 12.88 -14.82
N ALA A 217 -2.07 11.59 -15.06
CA ALA A 217 -1.84 11.09 -16.41
C ALA A 217 -2.40 9.68 -16.62
N VAL A 218 -2.59 9.32 -17.88
CA VAL A 218 -2.68 7.93 -18.31
C VAL A 218 -1.52 7.63 -19.27
N ILE A 219 -0.87 6.49 -19.08
CA ILE A 219 0.27 6.04 -19.88
C ILE A 219 -0.15 4.82 -20.69
N GLU A 220 0.17 4.82 -21.99
CA GLU A 220 0.04 3.68 -22.88
C GLU A 220 1.39 2.96 -22.99
N TYR A 221 1.42 1.69 -22.59
CA TYR A 221 2.54 0.77 -22.75
C TYR A 221 2.25 -0.25 -23.85
N ASP A 222 3.30 -0.81 -24.44
CA ASP A 222 3.21 -2.00 -25.29
C ASP A 222 2.90 -3.24 -24.43
N ALA A 223 1.70 -3.80 -24.61
CA ALA A 223 1.23 -4.99 -23.93
C ALA A 223 1.86 -6.28 -24.46
N ALA A 224 2.60 -6.26 -25.57
CA ALA A 224 3.38 -7.40 -26.06
C ALA A 224 4.81 -7.42 -25.51
N ALA A 225 5.30 -6.30 -24.97
CA ALA A 225 6.66 -6.22 -24.44
C ALA A 225 6.87 -7.14 -23.23
N ALA A 226 8.07 -7.73 -23.12
CA ALA A 226 8.45 -8.55 -21.96
C ALA A 226 8.47 -7.71 -20.66
N ASN A 227 8.88 -6.44 -20.76
CA ASN A 227 8.78 -5.44 -19.72
C ASN A 227 7.96 -4.25 -20.24
N PRO A 228 6.64 -4.20 -19.97
CA PRO A 228 5.79 -3.13 -20.47
C PRO A 228 6.20 -1.74 -20.01
N ARG A 229 6.71 -1.59 -18.78
CA ARG A 229 7.13 -0.29 -18.25
C ARG A 229 8.20 0.37 -19.11
N SER A 230 9.15 -0.42 -19.63
CA SER A 230 10.22 0.09 -20.50
C SER A 230 9.77 0.35 -21.94
N ALA A 231 8.52 0.05 -22.28
CA ALA A 231 7.95 0.19 -23.61
C ALA A 231 6.76 1.17 -23.61
N GLU A 232 6.95 2.37 -23.03
CA GLU A 232 5.99 3.48 -23.12
C GLU A 232 5.82 3.91 -24.59
N LYS A 233 4.58 3.85 -25.08
CA LYS A 233 4.20 4.32 -26.43
C LYS A 233 3.83 5.80 -26.39
N ARG A 234 2.92 6.17 -25.48
CA ARG A 234 2.35 7.52 -25.38
C ARG A 234 1.90 7.81 -23.95
N ARG A 235 1.69 9.09 -23.64
CA ARG A 235 1.06 9.54 -22.40
C ARG A 235 0.15 10.74 -22.65
N TRP A 236 -0.87 10.87 -21.81
CA TRP A 236 -1.78 12.01 -21.82
C TRP A 236 -1.88 12.61 -20.43
N SER A 237 -1.73 13.94 -20.35
CA SER A 237 -2.07 14.71 -19.17
C SER A 237 -3.59 14.79 -19.03
N LEU A 238 -4.07 14.65 -17.80
CA LEU A 238 -5.46 14.58 -17.45
C LEU A 238 -5.76 15.57 -16.31
N PRO A 239 -7.04 15.84 -16.04
CA PRO A 239 -7.45 16.45 -14.78
C PRO A 239 -7.04 15.61 -13.57
N ALA A 240 -7.01 16.23 -12.40
CA ALA A 240 -6.39 15.66 -11.22
C ALA A 240 -7.05 14.37 -10.71
N GLY A 241 -6.22 13.40 -10.35
CA GLY A 241 -6.60 12.16 -9.70
C GLY A 241 -7.25 11.09 -10.60
N PRO A 242 -6.63 10.67 -11.72
CA PRO A 242 -7.13 9.56 -12.53
C PRO A 242 -7.15 8.24 -11.73
N THR A 243 -8.34 7.64 -11.62
CA THR A 243 -8.61 6.43 -10.79
C THR A 243 -9.33 5.31 -11.52
N GLY A 244 -9.88 5.58 -12.70
CA GLY A 244 -10.55 4.59 -13.53
C GLY A 244 -10.19 4.78 -14.98
N VAL A 245 -9.98 3.68 -15.69
CA VAL A 245 -9.69 3.67 -17.13
C VAL A 245 -10.49 2.57 -17.79
N ALA A 246 -11.08 2.86 -18.94
CA ALA A 246 -11.80 1.90 -19.76
C ALA A 246 -11.53 2.15 -21.24
N VAL A 247 -11.41 1.08 -22.02
CA VAL A 247 -11.36 1.12 -23.47
C VAL A 247 -12.73 0.70 -23.99
N ASP A 248 -13.24 1.39 -25.01
CA ASP A 248 -14.48 0.96 -25.65
C ASP A 248 -14.32 -0.37 -26.41
N GLN A 249 -15.44 -1.04 -26.70
CA GLN A 249 -15.42 -2.35 -27.34
C GLN A 249 -14.76 -2.35 -28.73
N LEU A 250 -14.79 -1.21 -29.42
CA LEU A 250 -14.17 -1.05 -30.74
C LEU A 250 -12.66 -0.73 -30.66
N GLY A 251 -12.11 -0.48 -29.47
CA GLY A 251 -10.70 -0.12 -29.30
C GLY A 251 -10.34 1.26 -29.85
N GLN A 252 -11.31 2.15 -30.02
CA GLN A 252 -11.16 3.48 -30.62
C GLN A 252 -11.14 4.60 -29.58
N ARG A 253 -11.67 4.37 -28.38
CA ARG A 253 -11.81 5.40 -27.35
C ARG A 253 -11.33 4.90 -26.00
N LEU A 254 -10.59 5.75 -25.31
CA LEU A 254 -10.23 5.60 -23.92
C LEU A 254 -11.05 6.58 -23.08
N ALA A 255 -11.73 6.08 -22.06
CA ALA A 255 -12.40 6.89 -21.06
C ALA A 255 -11.62 6.83 -19.75
N VAL A 256 -11.33 7.98 -19.15
CA VAL A 256 -10.57 8.08 -17.89
C VAL A 256 -11.32 8.95 -16.90
N TRP A 257 -11.55 8.42 -15.70
CA TRP A 257 -12.19 9.13 -14.59
C TRP A 257 -11.15 9.75 -13.66
N SER A 258 -11.15 11.08 -13.58
CA SER A 258 -10.33 11.87 -12.67
C SER A 258 -11.15 12.26 -11.44
N GLN A 259 -10.94 11.55 -10.33
CA GLN A 259 -11.74 11.63 -9.12
C GLN A 259 -11.62 12.99 -8.40
N PHE A 260 -10.44 13.59 -8.37
CA PHE A 260 -10.23 14.82 -7.59
C PHE A 260 -10.87 16.02 -8.30
N ASP A 261 -10.72 16.10 -9.62
CA ASP A 261 -11.39 17.12 -10.43
C ASP A 261 -12.81 16.73 -10.88
N GLN A 262 -13.26 15.51 -10.53
CA GLN A 262 -14.59 14.98 -10.83
C GLN A 262 -14.97 15.11 -12.32
N SER A 263 -14.06 14.67 -13.18
CA SER A 263 -14.18 14.83 -14.62
C SER A 263 -13.89 13.54 -15.37
N LEU A 264 -14.58 13.38 -16.50
CA LEU A 264 -14.40 12.27 -17.43
C LEU A 264 -13.65 12.78 -18.65
N SER A 265 -12.48 12.22 -18.91
CA SER A 265 -11.69 12.51 -20.12
C SER A 265 -11.90 11.41 -21.15
N ILE A 266 -12.24 11.78 -22.37
CA ILE A 266 -12.35 10.88 -23.53
C ILE A 266 -11.20 11.16 -24.49
N VAL A 267 -10.38 10.15 -24.75
CA VAL A 267 -9.27 10.21 -25.71
C VAL A 267 -9.62 9.36 -26.94
N GLN A 268 -9.52 9.94 -28.13
CA GLN A 268 -9.61 9.18 -29.37
C GLN A 268 -8.26 8.49 -29.61
N LEU A 269 -8.28 7.16 -29.73
CA LEU A 269 -7.09 6.33 -29.94
C LEU A 269 -6.71 6.26 -31.43
N SER A 270 -7.68 6.44 -32.32
CA SER A 270 -7.51 6.53 -33.78
C SER A 270 -7.59 7.99 -34.28
N GLY A 271 -6.66 8.40 -35.15
CA GLY A 271 -6.62 9.73 -35.78
C GLY A 271 -5.72 10.77 -35.08
N ASP A 272 -5.69 11.99 -35.63
CA ASP A 272 -4.66 13.01 -35.33
C ASP A 272 -4.86 13.78 -34.02
N SER A 273 -6.06 13.83 -33.44
CA SER A 273 -6.29 14.82 -32.37
C SER A 273 -5.63 14.42 -31.07
N GLY A 274 -5.61 13.12 -30.68
CA GLY A 274 -4.94 12.56 -29.50
C GLY A 274 -5.17 13.24 -28.15
N ARG A 275 -5.77 14.43 -28.10
CA ARG A 275 -5.94 15.28 -26.94
C ARG A 275 -7.23 14.85 -26.24
N PRO A 276 -7.20 14.67 -24.91
CA PRO A 276 -8.39 14.35 -24.16
C PRO A 276 -9.44 15.45 -24.30
N VAL A 277 -10.68 15.06 -24.60
CA VAL A 277 -11.86 15.90 -24.42
C VAL A 277 -12.38 15.68 -23.00
N THR A 278 -12.39 16.72 -22.19
CA THR A 278 -12.78 16.63 -20.77
C THR A 278 -14.20 17.11 -20.54
N LEU A 279 -14.99 16.27 -19.88
CA LEU A 279 -16.35 16.53 -19.45
C LEU A 279 -16.35 16.66 -17.92
N ALA A 280 -16.60 17.87 -17.40
CA ALA A 280 -16.76 18.07 -15.96
C ALA A 280 -18.13 17.54 -15.52
N LEU A 281 -18.17 16.61 -14.57
CA LEU A 281 -19.42 15.97 -14.11
C LEU A 281 -20.00 16.61 -12.84
N SER A 282 -19.29 17.55 -12.20
CA SER A 282 -19.72 18.14 -10.94
C SER A 282 -19.66 19.67 -10.88
N ARG A 283 -20.24 20.21 -9.80
CA ARG A 283 -20.21 21.64 -9.46
C ARG A 283 -19.02 21.92 -8.53
N LYS A 284 -18.37 23.08 -8.71
CA LYS A 284 -17.22 23.55 -7.91
C LYS A 284 -17.48 23.49 -6.39
N ALA A 285 -16.39 23.47 -5.60
CA ALA A 285 -16.42 23.55 -4.14
C ALA A 285 -17.36 24.68 -3.67
N ARG A 286 -18.15 24.40 -2.64
CA ARG A 286 -19.20 25.29 -2.14
C ARG A 286 -18.76 26.10 -0.92
N SER A 287 -17.61 25.78 -0.34
CA SER A 287 -17.00 26.48 0.80
C SER A 287 -15.47 26.48 0.75
N ALA A 288 -14.84 27.36 1.53
CA ALA A 288 -13.38 27.41 1.69
C ALA A 288 -12.83 26.12 2.32
N THR A 289 -13.50 25.56 3.34
CA THR A 289 -13.12 24.29 3.99
C THR A 289 -13.10 23.11 3.01
N GLU A 290 -14.09 23.03 2.11
CA GLU A 290 -14.07 22.03 1.03
C GLU A 290 -12.92 22.27 0.05
N GLY A 291 -12.55 23.54 -0.18
CA GLY A 291 -11.39 23.93 -0.99
C GLY A 291 -10.07 23.46 -0.40
N ASP A 292 -9.86 23.67 0.91
CA ASP A 292 -8.63 23.26 1.61
C ASP A 292 -8.50 21.72 1.64
N LEU A 293 -9.59 21.00 1.92
CA LEU A 293 -9.57 19.53 1.85
C LEU A 293 -9.30 19.01 0.43
N ALA A 294 -9.79 19.70 -0.60
CA ALA A 294 -9.51 19.35 -1.99
C ALA A 294 -8.04 19.62 -2.37
N LEU A 295 -7.48 20.75 -1.94
CA LEU A 295 -6.07 21.08 -2.14
C LEU A 295 -5.16 20.09 -1.40
N GLY A 296 -5.42 19.84 -0.12
CA GLY A 296 -4.67 18.87 0.68
C GLY A 296 -4.72 17.47 0.10
N ARG A 297 -5.87 17.04 -0.43
CA ARG A 297 -6.00 15.77 -1.16
C ARG A 297 -5.11 15.72 -2.39
N LYS A 298 -5.08 16.78 -3.20
CA LYS A 298 -4.20 16.83 -4.39
C LYS A 298 -2.73 16.77 -4.00
N LEU A 299 -2.32 17.58 -3.03
CA LEU A 299 -0.94 17.62 -2.53
C LEU A 299 -0.49 16.26 -1.96
N PHE A 300 -1.34 15.60 -1.17
CA PHE A 300 -1.05 14.30 -0.58
C PHE A 300 -0.71 13.23 -1.62
N HIS A 301 -1.27 13.33 -2.83
CA HIS A 301 -1.04 12.38 -3.91
C HIS A 301 -0.08 12.91 -5.00
N ALA A 302 0.37 14.17 -4.94
CA ALA A 302 1.12 14.82 -6.01
C ALA A 302 2.54 14.26 -6.16
N THR A 303 2.72 13.29 -7.06
CA THR A 303 4.05 12.74 -7.38
C THR A 303 4.82 13.71 -8.25
N GLY A 304 6.13 13.82 -8.05
CA GLY A 304 6.99 14.79 -8.76
C GLY A 304 6.92 16.21 -8.21
N ASN A 305 6.18 16.45 -7.12
CA ASN A 305 6.20 17.76 -6.46
C ASN A 305 7.49 17.93 -5.67
N MET A 306 8.40 18.77 -6.19
CA MET A 306 9.71 19.05 -5.58
C MET A 306 9.64 19.72 -4.21
N GLY A 307 8.49 20.29 -3.84
CA GLY A 307 8.24 20.77 -2.47
C GLY A 307 8.12 19.62 -1.46
N ILE A 308 7.61 18.46 -1.88
CA ILE A 308 7.40 17.28 -1.03
C ILE A 308 8.61 16.35 -1.02
N ALA A 309 9.09 15.92 -2.19
CA ALA A 309 10.18 14.94 -2.29
C ALA A 309 11.03 15.16 -3.54
N GLN A 310 12.35 15.02 -3.39
CA GLN A 310 13.29 15.14 -4.51
C GLN A 310 13.18 13.98 -5.51
N ASP A 311 12.89 12.77 -5.03
CA ASP A 311 12.81 11.54 -5.83
C ASP A 311 11.42 11.32 -6.45
N GLY A 312 10.51 12.30 -6.32
CA GLY A 312 9.20 12.29 -6.96
C GLY A 312 8.11 11.51 -6.22
N ARG A 313 8.39 10.92 -5.05
CA ARG A 313 7.36 10.32 -4.20
C ARG A 313 6.35 11.36 -3.69
N SER A 314 5.18 10.88 -3.27
CA SER A 314 4.19 11.69 -2.55
C SER A 314 3.85 11.05 -1.21
N CYS A 315 3.04 11.72 -0.39
CA CYS A 315 2.62 11.15 0.89
C CYS A 315 1.88 9.82 0.71
N ALA A 316 1.09 9.68 -0.36
CA ALA A 316 0.36 8.46 -0.69
C ALA A 316 1.24 7.29 -1.16
N SER A 317 2.53 7.53 -1.47
CA SER A 317 3.49 6.46 -1.74
C SER A 317 3.66 5.55 -0.51
N CYS A 318 3.92 6.16 0.65
CA CYS A 318 4.08 5.43 1.91
C CYS A 318 2.75 5.25 2.65
N HIS A 319 1.80 6.17 2.49
CA HIS A 319 0.50 6.17 3.17
C HIS A 319 -0.69 5.96 2.20
N PRO A 320 -0.75 4.83 1.47
CA PRO A 320 -1.82 4.58 0.50
C PRO A 320 -3.19 4.59 1.18
N ASP A 321 -4.13 5.38 0.66
CA ASP A 321 -5.46 5.65 1.27
C ASP A 321 -5.40 6.16 2.73
N GLY A 322 -4.30 6.78 3.16
CA GLY A 322 -4.07 7.18 4.56
C GLY A 322 -3.67 6.02 5.48
N ARG A 323 -3.35 4.85 4.92
CA ARG A 323 -2.89 3.66 5.62
C ARG A 323 -1.37 3.65 5.66
N ASP A 324 -0.76 2.48 5.52
CA ASP A 324 0.68 2.26 5.53
C ASP A 324 1.09 1.36 4.36
N ASP A 325 2.33 1.47 3.93
CA ASP A 325 2.98 0.63 2.91
C ASP A 325 3.49 -0.71 3.50
N SER A 326 3.36 -0.91 4.82
CA SER A 326 3.88 -2.05 5.56
C SER A 326 5.41 -2.20 5.48
N LEU A 327 6.13 -1.10 5.20
CA LEU A 327 7.59 -1.10 5.06
C LEU A 327 8.28 -0.40 6.24
N THR A 328 9.48 -0.87 6.54
CA THR A 328 10.40 -0.20 7.46
C THR A 328 11.50 0.47 6.67
N TRP A 329 11.52 1.80 6.70
CA TRP A 329 12.46 2.62 5.97
C TRP A 329 13.72 2.89 6.79
N SER A 330 14.89 2.78 6.16
CA SER A 330 16.11 3.37 6.70
C SER A 330 15.96 4.89 6.74
N THR A 331 16.32 5.51 7.87
CA THR A 331 16.30 6.96 8.06
C THR A 331 17.55 7.45 8.78
N PRO A 332 17.79 8.77 8.90
CA PRO A 332 18.88 9.31 9.71
C PRO A 332 18.86 8.88 11.18
N ASP A 333 17.67 8.62 11.72
CA ASP A 333 17.43 8.34 13.13
C ASP A 333 17.31 6.84 13.44
N GLY A 334 17.52 5.99 12.42
CA GLY A 334 17.35 4.53 12.47
C GLY A 334 16.17 4.05 11.63
N PRO A 335 15.83 2.75 11.68
CA PRO A 335 14.72 2.16 10.93
C PRO A 335 13.36 2.70 11.40
N ARG A 336 12.48 3.10 10.48
CA ARG A 336 11.14 3.62 10.77
C ARG A 336 10.08 2.93 9.92
N ASN A 337 9.24 2.14 10.58
CA ASN A 337 8.02 1.55 10.05
C ASN A 337 7.00 2.65 9.77
N THR A 338 6.38 2.61 8.61
CA THR A 338 5.41 3.63 8.20
C THR A 338 4.13 3.54 9.05
N PRO A 339 3.73 4.58 9.80
CA PRO A 339 2.49 4.55 10.57
C PRO A 339 1.25 4.76 9.68
N MET A 340 0.13 4.13 10.03
CA MET A 340 -1.17 4.50 9.46
C MET A 340 -1.62 5.87 9.98
N LEU A 341 -2.22 6.70 9.11
CA LEU A 341 -2.67 8.06 9.45
C LEU A 341 -4.17 8.13 9.77
N ALA A 342 -5.01 7.52 8.92
CA ALA A 342 -6.45 7.68 8.97
C ALA A 342 -7.03 7.20 10.31
N GLY A 343 -7.57 8.13 11.10
CA GLY A 343 -8.18 7.83 12.41
C GLY A 343 -7.21 7.69 13.59
N ARG A 344 -5.91 7.94 13.37
CA ARG A 344 -4.86 7.72 14.38
C ARG A 344 -4.16 8.99 14.89
N LEU A 345 -4.57 10.17 14.44
CA LEU A 345 -3.88 11.44 14.77
C LEU A 345 -4.57 12.26 15.86
N GLN A 346 -5.87 12.05 16.06
CA GLN A 346 -6.64 12.86 17.00
C GLN A 346 -6.26 12.54 18.44
N GLN A 347 -5.72 13.53 19.16
CA GLN A 347 -5.32 13.43 20.57
C GLN A 347 -4.24 12.36 20.84
N THR A 348 -3.26 12.26 19.94
CA THR A 348 -2.15 11.31 20.05
C THR A 348 -0.79 11.98 19.90
N GLY A 349 -0.72 13.30 20.09
CA GLY A 349 0.57 14.00 20.10
C GLY A 349 1.40 13.59 21.33
N PRO A 350 2.74 13.71 21.27
CA PRO A 350 3.54 14.21 20.15
C PRO A 350 3.59 13.25 18.94
N PHE A 351 4.06 13.72 17.78
CA PHE A 351 4.05 12.97 16.53
C PHE A 351 5.44 12.47 16.10
N GLY A 352 5.43 11.35 15.37
CA GLY A 352 6.61 10.60 14.94
C GLY A 352 7.09 9.62 16.01
N TRP A 353 7.81 8.57 15.61
CA TRP A 353 8.29 7.52 16.54
C TRP A 353 9.16 8.04 17.68
N ASN A 354 9.92 9.11 17.44
CA ASN A 354 10.72 9.75 18.50
C ASN A 354 9.93 10.82 19.27
N GLY A 355 8.65 11.06 18.97
CA GLY A 355 7.84 12.09 19.66
C GLY A 355 8.45 13.49 19.62
N THR A 356 8.96 13.93 18.46
CA THR A 356 9.73 15.19 18.30
C THR A 356 8.91 16.33 17.71
N SER A 357 7.63 16.13 17.43
CA SER A 357 6.77 17.11 16.77
C SER A 357 5.50 17.34 17.57
N ASP A 358 5.23 18.59 17.98
CA ASP A 358 4.04 18.93 18.77
C ASP A 358 2.76 18.97 17.91
N SER A 359 2.90 19.16 16.60
CA SER A 359 1.81 19.18 15.64
C SER A 359 2.12 18.35 14.39
N VAL A 360 1.07 17.96 13.66
CA VAL A 360 1.20 17.31 12.33
C VAL A 360 1.89 18.25 11.35
N SER A 361 1.58 19.55 11.39
CA SER A 361 2.24 20.56 10.55
C SER A 361 3.76 20.64 10.77
N ASP A 362 4.23 20.52 12.02
CA ASP A 362 5.67 20.46 12.31
C ASP A 362 6.28 19.15 11.81
N HIS A 363 5.57 18.04 11.98
CA HIS A 363 6.01 16.73 11.50
C HIS A 363 6.12 16.68 9.97
N LEU A 364 5.20 17.32 9.24
CA LEU A 364 5.24 17.44 7.79
C LEU A 364 6.51 18.18 7.33
N GLN A 365 6.87 19.28 7.98
CA GLN A 365 8.09 20.03 7.64
C GLN A 365 9.36 19.19 7.83
N GLN A 366 9.46 18.45 8.94
CA GLN A 366 10.58 17.52 9.17
C GLN A 366 10.61 16.40 8.12
N THR A 367 9.43 15.92 7.72
CA THR A 367 9.29 14.88 6.69
C THR A 367 9.76 15.36 5.32
N PHE A 368 9.39 16.58 4.90
CA PHE A 368 9.88 17.16 3.65
C PHE A 368 11.41 17.25 3.64
N GLN A 369 12.04 17.63 4.75
CA GLN A 369 13.51 17.66 4.86
C GLN A 369 14.12 16.26 4.66
N ARG A 370 13.57 15.22 5.31
CA ARG A 370 14.04 13.83 5.16
C ARG A 370 13.82 13.26 3.76
N LEU A 371 12.81 13.76 3.03
CA LEU A 371 12.54 13.47 1.62
C LEU A 371 13.31 14.39 0.66
N ARG A 372 14.14 15.31 1.18
CA ARG A 372 14.89 16.33 0.44
C ARG A 372 14.00 17.24 -0.42
N GLY A 373 12.75 17.42 -0.01
CA GLY A 373 11.81 18.38 -0.58
C GLY A 373 12.19 19.83 -0.23
N GLN A 374 11.74 20.76 -1.08
CA GLN A 374 11.97 22.20 -0.93
C GLN A 374 11.03 22.86 0.09
N GLY A 375 10.02 22.14 0.56
CA GLY A 375 8.93 22.66 1.39
C GLY A 375 7.74 23.16 0.56
N LEU A 376 6.60 23.29 1.23
CA LEU A 376 5.35 23.83 0.68
C LEU A 376 5.04 25.20 1.29
N GLN A 377 4.15 25.96 0.66
CA GLN A 377 3.68 27.21 1.21
C GLN A 377 2.84 26.97 2.48
N PRO A 378 2.78 27.93 3.43
CA PRO A 378 2.04 27.73 4.69
C PRO A 378 0.58 27.32 4.51
N HIS A 379 -0.12 27.87 3.51
CA HIS A 379 -1.51 27.50 3.22
C HIS A 379 -1.64 26.08 2.64
N GLU A 380 -0.63 25.60 1.90
CA GLU A 380 -0.59 24.23 1.39
C GLU A 380 -0.33 23.23 2.51
N VAL A 381 0.55 23.57 3.46
CA VAL A 381 0.79 22.77 4.68
C VAL A 381 -0.50 22.66 5.50
N ALA A 382 -1.20 23.78 5.72
CA ALA A 382 -2.48 23.79 6.43
C ALA A 382 -3.56 22.95 5.72
N ALA A 383 -3.62 23.02 4.38
CA ALA A 383 -4.52 22.20 3.60
C ALA A 383 -4.20 20.70 3.70
N LEU A 384 -2.91 20.34 3.66
CA LEU A 384 -2.45 18.96 3.84
C LEU A 384 -2.76 18.43 5.24
N ASP A 385 -2.52 19.25 6.27
CA ASP A 385 -2.84 18.96 7.67
C ASP A 385 -4.35 18.71 7.87
N ALA A 386 -5.19 19.59 7.33
CA ALA A 386 -6.64 19.45 7.35
C ALA A 386 -7.09 18.16 6.62
N PHE A 387 -6.50 17.85 5.47
CA PHE A 387 -6.82 16.63 4.73
C PHE A 387 -6.44 15.36 5.51
N VAL A 388 -5.25 15.33 6.10
CA VAL A 388 -4.73 14.21 6.88
C VAL A 388 -5.59 13.94 8.12
N HIS A 389 -6.03 14.99 8.83
CA HIS A 389 -7.00 14.86 9.92
C HIS A 389 -8.41 14.45 9.45
N GLY A 390 -8.79 14.86 8.24
CA GLY A 390 -10.09 14.56 7.62
C GLY A 390 -10.16 13.24 6.84
N MET A 391 -9.11 12.42 6.88
CA MET A 391 -9.10 11.15 6.14
C MET A 391 -10.19 10.21 6.63
N ARG A 392 -10.86 9.56 5.67
CA ARG A 392 -11.89 8.57 5.98
C ARG A 392 -11.25 7.36 6.66
N THR A 393 -11.74 7.01 7.83
CA THR A 393 -11.30 5.81 8.55
C THR A 393 -11.89 4.55 7.94
N PRO A 394 -11.23 3.39 8.08
CA PRO A 394 -11.87 2.12 7.81
C PRO A 394 -13.15 1.99 8.63
N ALA A 395 -14.18 1.37 8.07
CA ALA A 395 -15.34 1.01 8.85
C ALA A 395 -14.90 0.12 10.03
N ALA A 396 -15.46 0.36 11.22
CA ALA A 396 -15.27 -0.53 12.35
C ALA A 396 -15.60 -1.95 11.88
N ARG A 397 -14.72 -2.92 12.18
CA ARG A 397 -15.01 -4.31 11.85
C ARG A 397 -16.33 -4.67 12.53
N VAL A 398 -17.26 -5.25 11.77
CA VAL A 398 -18.49 -5.80 12.35
C VAL A 398 -18.04 -6.75 13.46
N PRO A 399 -18.49 -6.57 14.71
CA PRO A 399 -18.13 -7.46 15.80
C PRO A 399 -18.38 -8.90 15.37
N MET A 400 -17.42 -9.79 15.60
CA MET A 400 -17.63 -11.22 15.37
C MET A 400 -18.93 -11.64 16.07
N THR A 401 -19.93 -12.03 15.28
CA THR A 401 -21.27 -12.31 15.77
C THR A 401 -21.27 -13.67 16.48
N GLY A 402 -21.35 -13.65 17.80
CA GLY A 402 -21.46 -14.86 18.63
C GLY A 402 -21.08 -14.60 20.08
N SER A 403 -21.84 -15.17 21.03
CA SER A 403 -21.62 -15.00 22.47
C SER A 403 -20.20 -15.39 22.89
N ALA A 404 -19.64 -16.45 22.31
CA ALA A 404 -18.27 -16.90 22.56
C ALA A 404 -17.20 -15.89 22.11
N SER A 405 -17.42 -15.18 20.99
CA SER A 405 -16.48 -14.15 20.53
C SER A 405 -16.56 -12.89 21.39
N ALA A 406 -17.77 -12.50 21.81
CA ALA A 406 -17.95 -11.39 22.73
C ALA A 406 -17.29 -11.65 24.08
N GLN A 407 -17.43 -12.87 24.62
CA GLN A 407 -16.76 -13.30 25.85
C GLN A 407 -15.23 -13.27 25.71
N ARG A 408 -14.68 -13.73 24.57
CA ARG A 408 -13.24 -13.69 24.32
C ARG A 408 -12.71 -12.25 24.28
N VAL A 409 -13.41 -11.34 23.60
CA VAL A 409 -13.03 -9.92 23.56
C VAL A 409 -13.11 -9.29 24.96
N ALA A 410 -14.16 -9.58 25.72
CA ALA A 410 -14.29 -9.10 27.09
C ALA A 410 -13.13 -9.58 27.99
N ARG A 411 -12.79 -10.87 27.91
CA ARG A 411 -11.63 -11.44 28.60
C ARG A 411 -10.32 -10.76 28.19
N GLY A 412 -10.15 -10.49 26.90
CA GLY A 412 -8.96 -9.81 26.39
C GLY A 412 -8.82 -8.39 26.93
N LYS A 413 -9.95 -7.69 27.08
CA LYS A 413 -10.00 -6.37 27.70
C LYS A 413 -9.60 -6.43 29.18
N GLU A 414 -10.11 -7.40 29.94
CA GLU A 414 -9.71 -7.60 31.34
C GLU A 414 -8.21 -7.83 31.48
N VAL A 415 -7.63 -8.67 30.62
CA VAL A 415 -6.17 -8.91 30.61
C VAL A 415 -5.43 -7.61 30.28
N PHE A 416 -5.86 -6.86 29.26
CA PHE A 416 -5.24 -5.59 28.88
C PHE A 416 -5.25 -4.55 30.00
N GLU A 417 -6.35 -4.45 30.75
CA GLU A 417 -6.54 -3.51 31.85
C GLU A 417 -5.94 -3.99 33.18
N SER A 418 -5.48 -5.24 33.26
CA SER A 418 -4.88 -5.81 34.47
C SER A 418 -3.54 -5.13 34.82
N ALA A 419 -3.27 -5.01 36.12
CA ALA A 419 -1.99 -4.49 36.61
C ALA A 419 -0.84 -5.46 36.30
N GLU A 420 -1.14 -6.76 36.24
CA GLU A 420 -0.20 -7.83 35.94
C GLU A 420 0.31 -7.74 34.49
N ALA A 421 -0.59 -7.56 33.52
CA ALA A 421 -0.19 -7.37 32.11
C ALA A 421 0.37 -5.95 31.88
N GLY A 422 -0.22 -4.93 32.52
CA GLY A 422 0.30 -3.56 32.54
C GLY A 422 0.12 -2.77 31.23
N CYS A 423 -0.61 -3.26 30.23
CA CYS A 423 -0.74 -2.57 28.93
C CYS A 423 -1.37 -1.17 29.06
N ALA A 424 -2.38 -1.04 29.93
CA ALA A 424 -3.13 0.19 30.11
C ALA A 424 -2.35 1.33 30.80
N SER A 425 -1.13 1.09 31.31
CA SER A 425 -0.31 2.14 31.92
C SER A 425 0.18 3.17 30.90
N CYS A 426 0.44 2.74 29.66
CA CYS A 426 0.85 3.60 28.55
C CYS A 426 -0.26 3.76 27.50
N HIS A 427 -1.00 2.67 27.22
CA HIS A 427 -2.09 2.67 26.25
C HIS A 427 -3.45 2.91 26.91
N THR A 428 -3.68 4.16 27.32
CA THR A 428 -4.85 4.56 28.10
C THR A 428 -6.17 4.31 27.36
N GLY A 429 -7.21 3.89 28.10
CA GLY A 429 -8.57 3.72 27.57
C GLY A 429 -8.70 2.71 26.41
N GLY A 430 -7.73 1.83 26.21
CA GLY A 430 -7.78 0.81 25.17
C GLY A 430 -7.67 1.38 23.76
N GLY A 431 -6.81 2.37 23.53
CA GLY A 431 -6.64 2.96 22.19
C GLY A 431 -6.02 4.34 22.19
N SER A 432 -6.12 5.08 23.29
CA SER A 432 -5.40 6.34 23.47
C SER A 432 -3.98 6.08 23.98
N VAL A 433 -3.25 7.16 24.23
CA VAL A 433 -1.83 7.16 24.58
C VAL A 433 -1.61 8.03 25.81
N ASP A 434 -0.49 7.84 26.49
CA ASP A 434 -0.03 8.71 27.58
C ASP A 434 0.66 9.99 27.08
N GLY A 435 1.03 10.02 25.79
CA GLY A 435 1.71 11.16 25.15
C GLY A 435 3.16 11.33 25.60
N THR A 436 3.80 10.23 26.02
CA THR A 436 5.18 10.24 26.53
C THR A 436 6.05 9.18 25.84
N LYS A 437 7.37 9.33 25.99
CA LYS A 437 8.34 8.36 25.47
C LYS A 437 8.72 7.34 26.54
N HIS A 438 8.88 6.08 26.15
CA HIS A 438 9.33 5.00 27.04
C HIS A 438 10.51 4.23 26.44
N ASP A 439 11.39 3.75 27.32
CA ASP A 439 12.40 2.75 26.96
C ASP A 439 11.78 1.36 27.20
N VAL A 440 11.28 0.78 26.12
CA VAL A 440 10.75 -0.58 26.10
C VAL A 440 11.75 -1.54 25.47
N THR A 441 13.05 -1.24 25.62
CA THR A 441 14.19 -2.06 25.15
C THR A 441 14.08 -2.46 23.68
N SER A 442 13.42 -1.60 22.90
CA SER A 442 13.16 -1.79 21.48
C SER A 442 14.25 -1.20 20.59
N GLN A 443 15.31 -0.58 21.14
CA GLN A 443 16.37 0.05 20.33
C GLN A 443 16.94 -0.92 19.28
N ALA A 444 16.85 -0.54 18.01
CA ALA A 444 17.52 -1.20 16.89
C ALA A 444 18.97 -0.69 16.77
N ARG A 445 19.84 -1.45 16.10
CA ARG A 445 21.27 -1.15 16.01
C ARG A 445 21.59 0.25 15.47
N ALA A 446 20.81 0.71 14.48
CA ALA A 446 21.02 2.00 13.83
C ALA A 446 20.28 3.16 14.51
N ASP A 447 19.53 2.90 15.58
CA ASP A 447 18.84 3.95 16.32
C ASP A 447 19.80 4.85 17.08
N ARG A 448 19.43 6.12 17.19
CA ARG A 448 20.16 7.12 17.97
C ARG A 448 19.60 7.34 19.38
N GLU A 449 18.36 6.95 19.60
CA GLU A 449 17.63 7.07 20.87
C GLU A 449 17.23 5.67 21.36
N THR A 450 17.04 5.50 22.66
CA THR A 450 16.51 4.24 23.25
C THR A 450 15.02 4.34 23.59
N THR A 451 14.48 5.56 23.63
CA THR A 451 13.09 5.82 24.00
C THR A 451 12.27 6.21 22.78
N PHE A 452 11.02 5.76 22.73
CA PHE A 452 10.09 6.02 21.63
C PHE A 452 8.73 6.44 22.18
N ASP A 453 8.03 7.29 21.44
CA ASP A 453 6.66 7.71 21.74
C ASP A 453 5.70 6.51 21.73
N THR A 454 4.76 6.49 22.68
CA THR A 454 3.73 5.44 22.76
C THR A 454 2.74 5.58 21.59
N PRO A 455 2.71 4.66 20.61
CA PRO A 455 1.76 4.78 19.50
C PRO A 455 0.33 4.45 19.94
N THR A 456 -0.67 5.11 19.34
CA THR A 456 -2.08 4.73 19.53
C THR A 456 -2.35 3.29 19.08
N LEU A 457 -3.25 2.58 19.76
CA LEU A 457 -3.69 1.24 19.36
C LEU A 457 -4.93 1.26 18.46
N ARG A 458 -5.45 2.43 18.09
CA ARG A 458 -6.57 2.53 17.15
C ARG A 458 -6.19 1.88 15.83
N PHE A 459 -7.03 0.97 15.35
CA PHE A 459 -6.87 0.21 14.11
C PHE A 459 -5.62 -0.68 14.08
N VAL A 460 -5.01 -1.04 15.22
CA VAL A 460 -3.70 -1.73 15.29
C VAL A 460 -3.67 -3.08 14.57
N SER A 461 -4.81 -3.74 14.43
CA SER A 461 -4.91 -5.01 13.68
C SER A 461 -4.62 -4.92 12.18
N GLY A 462 -4.60 -3.71 11.62
CA GLY A 462 -4.36 -3.48 10.21
C GLY A 462 -3.11 -2.65 9.92
N THR A 463 -2.13 -2.62 10.84
CA THR A 463 -0.91 -1.81 10.75
C THR A 463 0.37 -2.61 11.01
N ALA A 464 0.37 -3.90 10.67
CA ALA A 464 1.60 -4.69 10.66
C ALA A 464 2.61 -4.12 9.63
N PRO A 465 3.92 -4.35 9.78
CA PRO A 465 4.55 -4.95 10.95
C PRO A 465 4.53 -4.02 12.17
N TYR A 466 4.91 -4.53 13.35
CA TYR A 466 4.83 -3.82 14.62
C TYR A 466 6.21 -3.37 15.11
N PHE A 467 6.19 -2.37 16.02
CA PHE A 467 7.32 -1.56 16.49
C PHE A 467 7.82 -0.55 15.46
N HIS A 468 8.64 0.39 15.93
CA HIS A 468 9.20 1.44 15.09
C HIS A 468 10.13 0.89 14.01
N ASP A 469 10.69 -0.30 14.20
CA ASP A 469 11.58 -0.95 13.23
C ASP A 469 10.92 -2.13 12.51
N GLY A 470 9.62 -2.35 12.72
CA GLY A 470 8.85 -3.39 12.03
C GLY A 470 9.32 -4.82 12.30
N ARG A 471 9.99 -5.11 13.43
CA ARG A 471 10.57 -6.45 13.70
C ARG A 471 9.56 -7.57 13.90
N TYR A 472 8.28 -7.27 14.12
CA TYR A 472 7.23 -8.27 14.34
C TYR A 472 6.19 -8.24 13.22
N GLU A 473 6.01 -9.35 12.50
CA GLU A 473 5.06 -9.42 11.38
C GLU A 473 3.60 -9.51 11.82
N THR A 474 3.33 -10.07 13.01
CA THR A 474 1.98 -10.27 13.53
C THR A 474 1.82 -9.75 14.95
N LEU A 475 0.58 -9.47 15.36
CA LEU A 475 0.26 -9.10 16.76
C LEU A 475 0.69 -10.20 17.72
N ARG A 476 0.52 -11.47 17.31
CA ARG A 476 0.91 -12.63 18.10
C ARG A 476 2.41 -12.64 18.34
N ASP A 477 3.21 -12.46 17.29
CA ASP A 477 4.68 -12.42 17.38
C ASP A 477 5.14 -11.25 18.27
N MET A 478 4.49 -10.09 18.13
CA MET A 478 4.77 -8.94 18.99
C MET A 478 4.49 -9.27 20.46
N LEU A 479 3.29 -9.79 20.79
CA LEU A 479 2.88 -10.10 22.16
C LEU A 479 3.74 -11.19 22.82
N GLN A 480 4.38 -12.06 22.05
CA GLN A 480 5.23 -13.15 22.55
C GLN A 480 6.73 -12.84 22.51
N GLY A 481 7.15 -11.97 21.59
CA GLY A 481 8.56 -11.73 21.29
C GLY A 481 9.20 -10.59 22.06
N HIS A 482 8.42 -9.67 22.64
CA HIS A 482 8.97 -8.60 23.46
C HIS A 482 9.50 -9.13 24.80
N ASP A 483 10.49 -8.45 25.38
CA ASP A 483 11.23 -8.90 26.58
C ASP A 483 10.52 -8.62 27.93
N GLY A 484 9.21 -8.36 27.87
CA GLY A 484 8.38 -7.98 29.02
C GLY A 484 8.44 -6.51 29.47
N LYS A 485 9.16 -5.61 28.78
CA LYS A 485 9.16 -4.17 29.12
C LYS A 485 7.97 -3.39 28.56
N MET A 486 7.36 -3.88 27.47
CA MET A 486 6.15 -3.33 26.87
C MET A 486 4.90 -4.09 27.37
N GLY A 487 4.71 -4.11 28.70
CA GLY A 487 3.77 -5.00 29.37
C GLY A 487 4.34 -6.41 29.61
N HIS A 488 3.74 -7.16 30.53
CA HIS A 488 4.23 -8.48 30.94
C HIS A 488 3.32 -9.59 30.42
N THR A 489 3.66 -10.21 29.30
CA THR A 489 2.84 -11.26 28.68
C THR A 489 3.35 -12.67 28.96
N GLY A 490 4.60 -12.83 29.42
CA GLY A 490 5.26 -14.14 29.58
C GLY A 490 4.60 -15.09 30.60
N HIS A 491 3.73 -14.57 31.47
CA HIS A 491 2.98 -15.35 32.44
C HIS A 491 1.57 -15.74 31.94
N LEU A 492 1.11 -15.18 30.81
CA LEU A 492 -0.24 -15.39 30.31
C LEU A 492 -0.38 -16.78 29.69
N ALA A 493 -1.51 -17.43 29.97
CA ALA A 493 -1.90 -18.66 29.26
C ALA A 493 -2.19 -18.36 27.79
N ALA A 494 -2.06 -19.37 26.92
CA ALA A 494 -2.36 -19.24 25.49
C ALA A 494 -3.77 -18.69 25.22
N SER A 495 -4.77 -19.10 26.01
CA SER A 495 -6.14 -18.60 25.90
C SER A 495 -6.29 -17.11 26.24
N ASP A 496 -5.50 -16.61 27.19
CA ASP A 496 -5.49 -15.19 27.55
C ASP A 496 -4.75 -14.36 26.50
N LEU A 497 -3.70 -14.92 25.88
CA LEU A 497 -3.05 -14.34 24.71
C LEU A 497 -3.98 -14.30 23.49
N ASP A 498 -4.79 -15.33 23.24
CA ASP A 498 -5.86 -15.35 22.21
C ASP A 498 -6.93 -14.29 22.51
N ALA A 499 -7.31 -14.15 23.78
CA ALA A 499 -8.28 -13.16 24.21
C ALA A 499 -7.75 -11.73 24.01
N LEU A 500 -6.53 -11.45 24.47
CA LEU A 500 -5.86 -10.16 24.32
C LEU A 500 -5.73 -9.76 22.86
N GLU A 501 -5.28 -10.67 21.99
CA GLU A 501 -5.20 -10.40 20.56
C GLU A 501 -6.58 -10.12 19.96
N ALA A 502 -7.62 -10.87 20.35
CA ALA A 502 -8.99 -10.62 19.91
C ALA A 502 -9.47 -9.22 20.32
N TYR A 503 -9.15 -8.76 21.54
CA TYR A 503 -9.46 -7.42 22.00
C TYR A 503 -8.71 -6.34 21.19
N LEU A 504 -7.39 -6.49 20.98
CA LEU A 504 -6.60 -5.55 20.16
C LEU A 504 -7.14 -5.44 18.73
N ARG A 505 -7.76 -6.49 18.20
CA ARG A 505 -8.41 -6.48 16.88
C ARG A 505 -9.71 -5.69 16.82
N THR A 506 -10.28 -5.33 17.97
CA THR A 506 -11.46 -4.46 18.07
C THR A 506 -11.14 -2.98 18.19
N LEU A 507 -9.87 -2.65 18.48
CA LEU A 507 -9.35 -1.28 18.55
C LEU A 507 -9.04 -0.75 17.14
#